data_AF-A0A494USF3-F1
#
_entry.id   AF-A0A494USF3-F1
#
_cell.length_a   1.000
_cell.length_b   1.000
_cell.length_c   1.000
_cell.angle_alpha   90.00
_cell.angle_beta   90.00
_cell.angle_gamma   90.00
#
_symmetry.space_group_name_H-M   'P 1'
#
loop_
_entity.id
_entity.type
_entity.pdbx_description
1 polymer ?
#
loop_
_entity_poly.entity_id
_entity_poly.type
_entity_poly.pdbx_seq_one_letter_code
_entity_poly.pdbx_strand_id
1 'polypeptide(L)'
;MERGSRVSSASVSSQGFEVVRGRGYRPLQVIAFVEALSDERDAAWERAARFTVLAREMEEELELLRVRVAGLAPQTYESLGESARRLFGLVQEEATAVRESARQHAQDVLDLARDEAAGVGEAAQVYAGAVRADADERAREVLEAARAEADGIRVGARLEVKERRGETLAALREMRERTSATLAEGAREQAERLDEVEREEAVRLAALHARQVEAEAAAERLLAEARQVFADAEESARRRAEEARERAEEVLAEARVRAEGVARETERVLRDHAERREDVQTHMDHVCASLSALTGRAVE
;
A
#
# COMPACT_ATOMS: atom_id res chain seq x y z
N MET A 1 -63.29 -6.19 -71.80
CA MET A 1 -63.13 -5.02 -70.92
C MET A 1 -63.04 -5.52 -69.49
N GLU A 2 -61.81 -5.59 -68.98
CA GLU A 2 -61.54 -5.73 -67.55
C GLU A 2 -62.18 -4.57 -66.78
N ARG A 3 -62.79 -4.88 -65.63
CA ARG A 3 -62.70 -4.04 -64.44
C ARG A 3 -62.61 -4.94 -63.22
N GLY A 4 -61.40 -5.08 -62.71
CA GLY A 4 -61.14 -5.66 -61.41
C GLY A 4 -61.76 -4.79 -60.31
N SER A 5 -62.63 -5.39 -59.52
CA SER A 5 -62.93 -4.89 -58.17
C SER A 5 -61.98 -5.61 -57.22
N ARG A 6 -61.06 -4.83 -56.63
CA ARG A 6 -60.22 -5.25 -55.50
C ARG A 6 -61.13 -5.60 -54.33
N VAL A 7 -61.34 -6.89 -54.09
CA VAL A 7 -61.92 -7.38 -52.84
C VAL A 7 -60.82 -7.24 -51.79
N SER A 8 -60.96 -6.20 -50.97
CA SER A 8 -60.16 -6.01 -49.76
C SER A 8 -60.41 -7.22 -48.87
N SER A 9 -59.38 -8.05 -48.66
CA SER A 9 -59.46 -9.21 -47.78
C SER A 9 -59.60 -8.73 -46.34
N ALA A 10 -60.84 -8.55 -45.87
CA ALA A 10 -61.11 -8.56 -44.44
C ALA A 10 -60.61 -9.92 -43.94
N SER A 11 -59.63 -9.91 -43.05
CA SER A 11 -59.15 -11.12 -42.38
C SER A 11 -60.26 -11.60 -41.47
N VAL A 12 -61.09 -12.52 -41.98
CA VAL A 12 -62.14 -13.17 -41.21
C VAL A 12 -61.45 -14.16 -40.26
N SER A 13 -61.71 -14.03 -38.96
CA SER A 13 -61.20 -15.00 -37.98
C SER A 13 -61.78 -16.40 -38.23
N SER A 14 -61.18 -17.46 -37.67
CA SER A 14 -61.67 -18.85 -37.77
C SER A 14 -63.13 -19.04 -37.34
N GLN A 15 -63.71 -18.08 -36.62
CA GLN A 15 -65.09 -18.07 -36.13
C GLN A 15 -66.01 -17.11 -36.93
N GLY A 16 -65.58 -16.59 -38.09
CA GLY A 16 -66.44 -15.80 -38.98
C GLY A 16 -66.53 -14.29 -38.66
N PHE A 17 -65.84 -13.79 -37.63
CA PHE A 17 -65.90 -12.37 -37.27
C PHE A 17 -65.08 -11.47 -38.20
N GLU A 18 -65.62 -10.29 -38.54
CA GLU A 18 -64.89 -9.21 -39.20
C GLU A 18 -63.97 -8.51 -38.21
N VAL A 19 -62.66 -8.50 -38.49
CA VAL A 19 -61.68 -7.77 -37.68
C VAL A 19 -61.59 -6.33 -38.18
N VAL A 20 -61.90 -5.37 -37.32
CA VAL A 20 -61.77 -3.93 -37.64
C VAL A 20 -60.28 -3.56 -37.58
N ARG A 21 -59.84 -2.60 -38.42
CA ARG A 21 -58.46 -2.06 -38.41
C ARG A 21 -58.12 -1.52 -37.01
N GLY A 22 -57.44 -2.34 -36.21
CA GLY A 22 -57.13 -2.09 -34.81
C GLY A 22 -57.55 -3.23 -33.90
N ARG A 23 -56.99 -4.44 -34.12
CA ARG A 23 -56.99 -5.62 -33.23
C ARG A 23 -58.25 -5.80 -32.34
N GLY A 24 -59.43 -5.67 -32.92
CA GLY A 24 -60.69 -5.78 -32.18
C GLY A 24 -61.82 -6.29 -33.08
N TYR A 25 -62.65 -7.16 -32.51
CA TYR A 25 -63.88 -7.64 -33.14
C TYR A 25 -64.95 -6.54 -33.11
N ARG A 26 -65.87 -6.53 -34.08
CA ARG A 26 -67.04 -5.63 -34.06
C ARG A 26 -67.97 -5.98 -32.89
N PRO A 27 -68.21 -5.08 -31.91
CA PRO A 27 -69.01 -5.41 -30.72
C PRO A 27 -70.41 -5.93 -31.04
N LEU A 28 -71.13 -5.31 -32.00
CA LEU A 28 -72.48 -5.74 -32.37
C LEU A 28 -72.50 -7.14 -33.05
N GLN A 29 -71.44 -7.50 -33.78
CA GLN A 29 -71.34 -8.83 -34.40
C GLN A 29 -71.06 -9.91 -33.34
N VAL A 30 -70.24 -9.58 -32.34
CA VAL A 30 -69.98 -10.46 -31.19
C VAL A 30 -71.24 -10.62 -30.34
N ILE A 31 -71.99 -9.54 -30.09
CA ILE A 31 -73.26 -9.59 -29.36
C ILE A 31 -74.26 -10.48 -30.08
N ALA A 32 -74.51 -10.27 -31.38
CA ALA A 32 -75.43 -11.09 -32.15
C ALA A 32 -75.03 -12.57 -32.21
N PHE A 33 -73.72 -12.85 -32.27
CA PHE A 33 -73.20 -14.23 -32.23
C PHE A 33 -73.37 -14.87 -30.85
N VAL A 34 -73.13 -14.13 -29.77
CA VAL A 34 -73.34 -14.60 -28.39
C VAL A 34 -74.83 -14.81 -28.09
N GLU A 35 -75.70 -13.95 -28.61
CA GLU A 35 -77.16 -14.12 -28.53
C GLU A 35 -77.60 -15.38 -29.27
N ALA A 36 -77.18 -15.57 -30.52
CA ALA A 36 -77.48 -16.79 -31.28
C ALA A 36 -76.97 -18.07 -30.58
N LEU A 37 -75.76 -18.04 -30.03
CA LEU A 37 -75.22 -19.15 -29.24
C LEU A 37 -76.00 -19.38 -27.94
N SER A 38 -76.50 -18.32 -27.31
CA SER A 38 -77.30 -18.41 -26.10
C SER A 38 -78.68 -19.01 -26.41
N ASP A 39 -79.30 -18.62 -27.51
CA ASP A 39 -80.56 -19.20 -28.00
C ASP A 39 -80.39 -20.67 -28.38
N GLU A 40 -79.30 -21.04 -29.07
CA GLU A 40 -78.97 -22.42 -29.40
C GLU A 40 -78.74 -23.27 -28.14
N ARG A 41 -78.02 -22.72 -27.15
CA ARG A 41 -77.85 -23.33 -25.83
C ARG A 41 -79.20 -23.55 -25.18
N ASP A 42 -80.04 -22.52 -25.07
CA ASP A 42 -81.31 -22.60 -24.36
C ASP A 42 -82.26 -23.59 -25.05
N ALA A 43 -82.31 -23.59 -26.39
CA ALA A 43 -83.05 -24.60 -27.15
C ALA A 43 -82.50 -26.02 -26.95
N ALA A 44 -81.17 -26.18 -26.82
CA ALA A 44 -80.56 -27.47 -26.50
C ALA A 44 -80.88 -27.92 -25.07
N TRP A 45 -80.90 -27.00 -24.11
CA TRP A 45 -81.30 -27.25 -22.73
C TRP A 45 -82.77 -27.66 -22.63
N GLU A 46 -83.67 -27.00 -23.34
CA GLU A 46 -85.07 -27.40 -23.42
C GLU A 46 -85.24 -28.79 -24.04
N ARG A 47 -84.49 -29.12 -25.10
CA ARG A 47 -84.48 -30.46 -25.68
C ARG A 47 -83.95 -31.50 -24.68
N ALA A 48 -82.87 -31.20 -23.97
CA ALA A 48 -82.32 -32.09 -22.95
C ALA A 48 -83.30 -32.31 -21.79
N ALA A 49 -83.98 -31.25 -21.33
CA ALA A 49 -85.01 -31.34 -20.30
C ALA A 49 -86.18 -32.22 -20.76
N ARG A 50 -86.68 -32.03 -21.99
CA ARG A 50 -87.73 -32.88 -22.59
C ARG A 50 -87.29 -34.34 -22.71
N PHE A 51 -86.07 -34.60 -23.16
CA PHE A 51 -85.55 -35.97 -23.22
C PHE A 51 -85.36 -36.59 -21.85
N THR A 52 -85.03 -35.80 -20.83
CA THR A 52 -84.92 -36.30 -19.45
C THR A 52 -86.28 -36.69 -18.90
N VAL A 53 -87.33 -35.89 -19.16
CA VAL A 53 -88.71 -36.24 -18.79
C VAL A 53 -89.16 -37.48 -19.54
N LEU A 54 -88.98 -37.53 -20.87
CA LEU A 54 -89.35 -38.69 -21.68
C LEU A 54 -88.59 -39.96 -21.26
N ALA A 55 -87.29 -39.86 -20.96
CA ALA A 55 -86.50 -40.99 -20.48
C ALA A 55 -87.06 -41.54 -19.15
N ARG A 56 -87.46 -40.66 -18.23
CA ARG A 56 -88.11 -41.06 -16.98
C ARG A 56 -89.48 -41.70 -17.21
N GLU A 57 -90.32 -41.11 -18.05
CA GLU A 57 -91.61 -41.69 -18.44
C GLU A 57 -91.43 -43.08 -19.06
N MET A 58 -90.43 -43.24 -19.93
CA MET A 58 -90.08 -44.53 -20.54
C MET A 58 -89.52 -45.54 -19.52
N GLU A 59 -88.71 -45.10 -18.55
CA GLU A 59 -88.22 -45.94 -17.45
C GLU A 59 -89.38 -46.43 -16.57
N GLU A 60 -90.31 -45.55 -16.22
CA GLU A 60 -91.52 -45.88 -15.45
C GLU A 60 -92.42 -46.84 -16.21
N GLU A 61 -92.67 -46.60 -17.51
CA GLU A 61 -93.44 -47.50 -18.35
C GLU A 61 -92.75 -48.87 -18.50
N LEU A 62 -91.42 -48.89 -18.64
CA LEU A 62 -90.63 -50.11 -18.70
C LEU A 62 -90.73 -50.91 -17.40
N GLU A 63 -90.67 -50.26 -16.24
CA GLU A 63 -90.86 -50.92 -14.94
C GLU A 63 -92.27 -51.49 -14.79
N LEU A 64 -93.31 -50.75 -15.19
CA LEU A 64 -94.70 -51.24 -15.20
C LEU A 64 -94.85 -52.47 -16.12
N LEU A 65 -94.22 -52.43 -17.29
CA LEU A 65 -94.20 -53.56 -18.22
C LEU A 65 -93.42 -54.75 -17.63
N ARG A 66 -92.29 -54.53 -16.97
CA ARG A 66 -91.52 -55.58 -16.28
C ARG A 66 -92.34 -56.24 -15.18
N VAL A 67 -93.03 -55.47 -14.35
CA VAL A 67 -93.93 -56.00 -13.31
C VAL A 67 -95.07 -56.81 -13.93
N ARG A 68 -95.69 -56.30 -15.00
CA ARG A 68 -96.74 -57.01 -15.72
C ARG A 68 -96.25 -58.33 -16.33
N VAL A 69 -95.05 -58.33 -16.93
CA VAL A 69 -94.42 -59.54 -17.50
C VAL A 69 -94.02 -60.53 -16.41
N ALA A 70 -93.47 -60.05 -15.28
CA ALA A 70 -93.13 -60.89 -14.14
C ALA A 70 -94.35 -61.56 -13.48
N GLY A 71 -95.53 -60.91 -13.58
CA GLY A 71 -96.81 -61.47 -13.14
C GLY A 71 -97.44 -62.49 -14.10
N LEU A 72 -96.92 -62.64 -15.33
CA LEU A 72 -97.36 -63.68 -16.24
C LEU A 72 -96.74 -65.02 -15.83
N ALA A 73 -97.56 -66.08 -15.80
CA ALA A 73 -97.05 -67.43 -15.61
C ALA A 73 -96.03 -67.75 -16.72
N PRO A 74 -94.94 -68.49 -16.42
CA PRO A 74 -93.97 -68.90 -17.42
C PRO A 74 -94.69 -69.61 -18.57
N GLN A 75 -94.56 -69.08 -19.79
CA GLN A 75 -95.18 -69.69 -20.96
C GLN A 75 -94.43 -70.97 -21.31
N THR A 76 -94.98 -72.10 -20.90
CA THR A 76 -94.42 -73.43 -21.12
C THR A 76 -94.91 -74.06 -22.43
N TYR A 77 -95.82 -73.38 -23.16
CA TYR A 77 -96.44 -73.81 -24.41
C TYR A 77 -97.03 -75.23 -24.38
N GLU A 78 -97.36 -75.75 -23.19
CA GLU A 78 -97.88 -77.10 -22.99
C GLU A 78 -99.22 -77.33 -23.70
N SER A 79 -100.02 -76.26 -23.81
CA SER A 79 -101.32 -76.24 -24.48
C SER A 79 -101.25 -76.42 -26.00
N LEU A 80 -100.08 -76.26 -26.61
CA LEU A 80 -99.84 -76.43 -28.06
C LEU A 80 -99.30 -77.84 -28.40
N GLY A 81 -99.11 -78.71 -27.41
CA GLY A 81 -98.66 -80.09 -27.58
C GLY A 81 -97.17 -80.33 -27.30
N GLU A 82 -96.78 -81.60 -27.25
CA GLU A 82 -95.44 -82.04 -26.84
C GLU A 82 -94.31 -81.51 -27.72
N SER A 83 -94.55 -81.39 -29.03
CA SER A 83 -93.58 -80.84 -29.98
C SER A 83 -93.28 -79.36 -29.74
N ALA A 84 -94.29 -78.56 -29.35
CA ALA A 84 -94.09 -77.15 -29.01
C ALA A 84 -93.29 -76.98 -27.71
N ARG A 85 -93.55 -77.84 -26.71
CA ARG A 85 -92.78 -77.88 -25.45
C ARG A 85 -91.30 -78.21 -25.68
N ARG A 86 -91.00 -79.22 -26.53
CA ARG A 86 -89.63 -79.58 -26.90
C ARG A 86 -88.91 -78.45 -27.64
N LEU A 87 -89.57 -77.82 -28.60
CA LEU A 87 -89.01 -76.68 -29.33
C LEU A 87 -88.69 -75.52 -28.39
N PHE A 88 -89.58 -75.21 -27.44
CA PHE A 88 -89.35 -74.15 -26.45
C PHE A 88 -88.19 -74.47 -25.50
N GLY A 89 -87.99 -75.73 -25.11
CA GLY A 89 -86.83 -76.17 -24.35
C GLY A 89 -85.52 -75.93 -25.12
N LEU A 90 -85.45 -76.37 -26.38
CA LEU A 90 -84.29 -76.17 -27.25
C LEU A 90 -83.98 -74.67 -27.47
N VAL A 91 -85.01 -73.84 -27.65
CA VAL A 91 -84.83 -72.39 -27.81
C VAL A 91 -84.28 -71.75 -26.52
N GLN A 92 -84.69 -72.21 -25.35
CA GLN A 92 -84.13 -71.72 -24.08
C GLN A 92 -82.68 -72.13 -23.89
N GLU A 93 -82.34 -73.39 -24.18
CA GLU A 93 -80.97 -73.90 -24.15
C GLU A 93 -80.06 -73.10 -25.10
N GLU A 94 -80.52 -72.87 -26.34
CA GLU A 94 -79.80 -72.05 -27.31
C GLU A 94 -79.67 -70.59 -26.84
N ALA A 95 -80.74 -70.01 -26.28
CA ALA A 95 -80.69 -68.65 -25.75
C ALA A 95 -79.75 -68.52 -24.54
N THR A 96 -79.59 -69.56 -23.72
CA THR A 96 -78.56 -69.59 -22.66
C THR A 96 -77.16 -69.72 -23.24
N ALA A 97 -76.95 -70.63 -24.19
CA ALA A 97 -75.65 -70.83 -24.85
C ALA A 97 -75.17 -69.57 -25.57
N VAL A 98 -76.05 -68.87 -26.30
CA VAL A 98 -75.74 -67.60 -26.96
C VAL A 98 -75.37 -66.52 -25.94
N ARG A 99 -76.09 -66.42 -24.81
CA ARG A 99 -75.78 -65.45 -23.76
C ARG A 99 -74.45 -65.73 -23.06
N GLU A 100 -74.15 -66.98 -22.77
CA GLU A 100 -72.89 -67.39 -22.17
C GLU A 100 -71.72 -67.17 -23.13
N SER A 101 -71.87 -67.55 -24.40
CA SER A 101 -70.90 -67.28 -25.46
C SER A 101 -70.64 -65.78 -25.64
N ALA A 102 -71.69 -64.95 -25.67
CA ALA A 102 -71.55 -63.50 -25.77
C ALA A 102 -70.85 -62.89 -24.55
N ARG A 103 -71.11 -63.40 -23.33
CA ARG A 103 -70.41 -62.96 -22.11
C ARG A 103 -68.95 -63.36 -22.14
N GLN A 104 -68.63 -64.59 -22.53
CA GLN A 104 -67.25 -65.04 -22.65
C GLN A 104 -66.49 -64.20 -23.67
N HIS A 105 -67.08 -63.97 -24.85
CA HIS A 105 -66.47 -63.13 -25.86
C HIS A 105 -66.23 -61.68 -25.38
N ALA A 106 -67.19 -61.10 -24.66
CA ALA A 106 -67.01 -59.78 -24.05
C ALA A 106 -65.88 -59.77 -23.01
N GLN A 107 -65.76 -60.83 -22.20
CA GLN A 107 -64.67 -61.02 -21.25
C GLN A 107 -63.31 -61.09 -21.96
N ASP A 108 -63.21 -61.90 -23.03
CA ASP A 108 -61.99 -62.07 -23.82
C ASP A 108 -61.53 -60.75 -24.45
N VAL A 109 -62.47 -59.94 -24.96
CA VAL A 109 -62.19 -58.61 -25.51
C VAL A 109 -61.69 -57.65 -24.42
N LEU A 110 -62.29 -57.69 -23.23
CA LEU A 110 -61.85 -56.85 -22.10
C LEU A 110 -60.47 -57.24 -21.61
N ASP A 111 -60.17 -58.53 -21.54
CA ASP A 111 -58.86 -59.02 -21.10
C ASP A 111 -57.77 -58.67 -22.12
N LEU A 112 -58.05 -58.83 -23.43
CA LEU A 112 -57.16 -58.35 -24.50
C LEU A 112 -56.90 -56.84 -24.38
N ALA A 113 -57.95 -56.03 -24.20
CA ALA A 113 -57.80 -54.58 -24.06
C ALA A 113 -56.99 -54.18 -22.81
N ARG A 114 -57.10 -54.95 -21.71
CA ARG A 114 -56.29 -54.75 -20.50
C ARG A 114 -54.83 -55.07 -20.74
N ASP A 115 -54.53 -56.18 -21.42
CA ASP A 115 -53.17 -56.58 -21.74
C ASP A 115 -52.50 -55.57 -22.68
N GLU A 116 -53.22 -55.09 -23.69
CA GLU A 116 -52.75 -54.02 -24.58
C GLU A 116 -52.48 -52.72 -23.81
N ALA A 117 -53.41 -52.30 -22.94
CA ALA A 117 -53.23 -51.11 -22.11
C ALA A 117 -52.04 -51.23 -21.16
N ALA A 118 -51.84 -52.40 -20.55
CA ALA A 118 -50.69 -52.68 -19.70
C ALA A 118 -49.39 -52.60 -20.51
N GLY A 119 -49.34 -53.22 -21.70
CA GLY A 119 -48.18 -53.16 -22.59
C GLY A 119 -47.82 -51.73 -23.01
N VAL A 120 -48.82 -50.91 -23.35
CA VAL A 120 -48.62 -49.49 -23.66
C VAL A 120 -48.11 -48.72 -22.42
N GLY A 121 -48.65 -49.01 -21.24
CA GLY A 121 -48.21 -48.42 -19.97
C GLY A 121 -46.75 -48.73 -19.65
N GLU A 122 -46.36 -49.99 -19.76
CA GLU A 122 -44.98 -50.45 -19.56
C GLU A 122 -44.03 -49.81 -20.58
N ALA A 123 -44.39 -49.79 -21.87
CA ALA A 123 -43.59 -49.16 -22.91
C ALA A 123 -43.41 -47.66 -22.65
N ALA A 124 -44.46 -46.95 -22.25
CA ALA A 124 -44.39 -45.55 -21.88
C ALA A 124 -43.49 -45.32 -20.65
N GLN A 125 -43.55 -46.20 -19.66
CA GLN A 125 -42.70 -46.12 -18.46
C GLN A 125 -41.22 -46.36 -18.78
N VAL A 126 -40.91 -47.35 -19.62
CA VAL A 126 -39.54 -47.61 -20.10
C VAL A 126 -39.01 -46.41 -20.87
N TYR A 127 -39.81 -45.86 -21.80
CA TYR A 127 -39.43 -44.68 -22.57
C TYR A 127 -39.19 -43.46 -21.67
N ALA A 128 -40.10 -43.18 -20.73
CA ALA A 128 -39.94 -42.10 -19.75
C ALA A 128 -38.73 -42.32 -18.82
N GLY A 129 -38.38 -43.58 -18.53
CA GLY A 129 -37.14 -43.95 -17.83
C GLY A 129 -35.90 -43.60 -18.64
N ALA A 130 -35.87 -43.99 -19.92
CA ALA A 130 -34.76 -43.69 -20.83
C ALA A 130 -34.55 -42.18 -21.01
N VAL A 131 -35.64 -41.43 -21.27
CA VAL A 131 -35.57 -39.95 -21.42
C VAL A 131 -35.03 -39.29 -20.15
N ARG A 132 -35.42 -39.76 -18.96
CA ARG A 132 -34.89 -39.23 -17.69
C ARG A 132 -33.42 -39.57 -17.50
N ALA A 133 -33.00 -40.80 -17.79
CA ALA A 133 -31.59 -41.19 -17.69
C ALA A 133 -30.70 -40.35 -18.62
N ASP A 134 -31.14 -40.15 -19.87
CA ASP A 134 -30.52 -39.29 -20.87
C ASP A 134 -30.42 -37.82 -20.41
N ALA A 135 -31.46 -37.29 -19.77
CA ALA A 135 -31.46 -35.94 -19.24
C ALA A 135 -30.51 -35.80 -18.04
N ASP A 136 -30.48 -36.79 -17.15
CA ASP A 136 -29.57 -36.83 -16.00
C ASP A 136 -28.10 -36.93 -16.44
N GLU A 137 -27.80 -37.71 -17.47
CA GLU A 137 -26.45 -37.81 -18.04
C GLU A 137 -25.99 -36.47 -18.63
N ARG A 138 -26.82 -35.84 -19.48
CA ARG A 138 -26.53 -34.49 -20.01
C ARG A 138 -26.35 -33.46 -18.89
N ALA A 139 -27.18 -33.51 -17.85
CA ALA A 139 -27.04 -32.62 -16.71
C ALA A 139 -25.70 -32.83 -15.98
N ARG A 140 -25.27 -34.08 -15.80
CA ARG A 140 -23.95 -34.39 -15.22
C ARG A 140 -22.82 -33.87 -16.10
N GLU A 141 -22.86 -34.11 -17.41
CA GLU A 141 -21.84 -33.61 -18.34
C GLU A 141 -21.70 -32.10 -18.29
N VAL A 142 -22.83 -31.37 -18.30
CA VAL A 142 -22.83 -29.90 -18.20
C VAL A 142 -22.25 -29.43 -16.86
N LEU A 143 -22.59 -30.09 -15.75
CA LEU A 143 -22.07 -29.74 -14.43
C LEU A 143 -20.57 -30.00 -14.31
N GLU A 144 -20.08 -31.12 -14.85
CA GLU A 144 -18.65 -31.44 -14.85
C GLU A 144 -17.86 -30.46 -15.74
N ALA A 145 -18.39 -30.10 -16.92
CA ALA A 145 -17.80 -29.09 -17.77
C ALA A 145 -17.73 -27.71 -17.08
N ALA A 146 -18.82 -27.30 -16.43
CA ALA A 146 -18.87 -26.03 -15.68
C ALA A 146 -17.89 -26.03 -14.49
N ARG A 147 -17.72 -27.16 -13.79
CA ARG A 147 -16.74 -27.32 -12.71
C ARG A 147 -15.31 -27.23 -13.24
N ALA A 148 -15.01 -27.91 -14.33
CA ALA A 148 -13.69 -27.87 -14.97
C ALA A 148 -13.34 -26.44 -15.44
N GLU A 149 -14.29 -25.72 -16.02
CA GLU A 149 -14.12 -24.32 -16.41
C GLU A 149 -13.86 -23.43 -15.20
N ALA A 150 -14.68 -23.55 -14.14
CA ALA A 150 -14.52 -22.78 -12.91
C ALA A 150 -13.15 -23.04 -12.25
N ASP A 151 -12.70 -24.30 -12.23
CA ASP A 151 -11.39 -24.67 -11.73
C ASP A 151 -10.25 -24.11 -12.59
N GLY A 152 -10.40 -24.14 -13.92
CA GLY A 152 -9.48 -23.51 -14.86
C GLY A 152 -9.32 -22.02 -14.59
N ILE A 153 -10.43 -21.28 -14.44
CA ILE A 153 -10.44 -19.86 -14.09
C ILE A 153 -9.75 -19.62 -12.75
N ARG A 154 -10.08 -20.40 -11.72
CA ARG A 154 -9.51 -20.26 -10.38
C ARG A 154 -8.00 -20.52 -10.35
N VAL A 155 -7.53 -21.55 -11.05
CA VAL A 155 -6.10 -21.87 -11.15
C VAL A 155 -5.37 -20.79 -11.96
N GLY A 156 -5.93 -20.38 -13.10
CA GLY A 156 -5.38 -19.32 -13.95
C GLY A 156 -5.20 -18.02 -13.18
N ALA A 157 -6.25 -17.54 -12.48
CA ALA A 157 -6.18 -16.32 -11.69
C ALA A 157 -5.12 -16.40 -10.57
N ARG A 158 -4.97 -17.56 -9.91
CA ARG A 158 -3.94 -17.75 -8.89
C ARG A 158 -2.53 -17.71 -9.46
N LEU A 159 -2.32 -18.30 -10.64
CA LEU A 159 -1.03 -18.26 -11.32
C LEU A 159 -0.67 -16.84 -11.75
N GLU A 160 -1.61 -16.11 -12.36
CA GLU A 160 -1.43 -14.71 -12.77
C GLU A 160 -1.09 -13.81 -11.57
N VAL A 161 -1.81 -13.95 -10.45
CA VAL A 161 -1.51 -13.20 -9.22
C VAL A 161 -0.11 -13.54 -8.69
N LYS A 162 0.28 -14.83 -8.73
CA LYS A 162 1.61 -15.27 -8.28
C LYS A 162 2.71 -14.69 -9.18
N GLU A 163 2.52 -14.71 -10.49
CA GLU A 163 3.45 -14.17 -11.48
C GLU A 163 3.62 -12.65 -11.30
N ARG A 164 2.53 -11.89 -11.32
CA ARG A 164 2.56 -10.42 -11.11
C ARG A 164 3.20 -10.04 -9.79
N ARG A 165 2.91 -10.80 -8.71
CA ARG A 165 3.58 -10.60 -7.41
C ARG A 165 5.07 -10.88 -7.50
N GLY A 166 5.47 -11.93 -8.22
CA GLY A 166 6.87 -12.25 -8.49
C GLY A 166 7.60 -11.12 -9.20
N GLU A 167 7.03 -10.62 -10.30
CA GLU A 167 7.55 -9.48 -11.07
C GLU A 167 7.68 -8.21 -10.22
N THR A 168 6.63 -7.88 -9.48
CA THR A 168 6.61 -6.68 -8.61
C THR A 168 7.69 -6.77 -7.53
N LEU A 169 7.86 -7.95 -6.91
CA LEU A 169 8.89 -8.16 -5.90
C LEU A 169 10.31 -8.15 -6.49
N ALA A 170 10.49 -8.67 -7.71
CA ALA A 170 11.77 -8.60 -8.41
C ALA A 170 12.16 -7.15 -8.72
N ALA A 171 11.23 -6.36 -9.27
CA ALA A 171 11.44 -4.94 -9.54
C ALA A 171 11.76 -4.14 -8.25
N LEU A 172 11.09 -4.46 -7.14
CA LEU A 172 11.38 -3.84 -5.85
C LEU A 172 12.79 -4.19 -5.32
N ARG A 173 13.24 -5.44 -5.48
CA ARG A 173 14.59 -5.85 -5.09
C ARG A 173 15.64 -5.13 -5.92
N GLU A 174 15.46 -5.10 -7.23
CA GLU A 174 16.36 -4.39 -8.14
C GLU A 174 16.45 -2.89 -7.81
N MET A 175 15.31 -2.25 -7.54
CA MET A 175 15.29 -0.84 -7.11
C MET A 175 16.04 -0.63 -5.80
N ARG A 176 15.86 -1.50 -4.81
CA ARG A 176 16.60 -1.45 -3.55
C ARG A 176 18.10 -1.62 -3.75
N GLU A 177 18.51 -2.58 -4.57
CA GLU A 177 19.92 -2.81 -4.92
C GLU A 177 20.52 -1.58 -5.58
N ARG A 178 19.85 -1.02 -6.60
CA ARG A 178 20.29 0.22 -7.26
C ARG A 178 20.40 1.40 -6.30
N THR A 179 19.38 1.64 -5.47
CA THR A 179 19.43 2.72 -4.48
C THR A 179 20.55 2.51 -3.46
N SER A 180 20.77 1.27 -2.99
CA SER A 180 21.86 0.98 -2.06
C SER A 180 23.23 1.21 -2.70
N ALA A 181 23.41 0.87 -3.98
CA ALA A 181 24.62 1.13 -4.73
C ALA A 181 24.88 2.64 -4.87
N THR A 182 23.88 3.41 -5.29
CA THR A 182 23.99 4.87 -5.40
C THR A 182 24.30 5.54 -4.05
N LEU A 183 23.70 5.06 -2.95
CA LEU A 183 24.01 5.56 -1.60
C LEU A 183 25.44 5.23 -1.18
N ALA A 184 25.92 4.02 -1.49
CA ALA A 184 27.30 3.62 -1.19
C ALA A 184 28.32 4.41 -2.03
N GLU A 185 28.03 4.67 -3.30
CA GLU A 185 28.83 5.55 -4.16
C GLU A 185 28.88 6.97 -3.59
N GLY A 186 27.73 7.56 -3.26
CA GLY A 186 27.68 8.89 -2.66
C GLY A 186 28.41 8.99 -1.32
N ALA A 187 28.36 7.95 -0.48
CA ALA A 187 29.12 7.90 0.77
C ALA A 187 30.63 7.81 0.54
N ARG A 188 31.08 7.07 -0.49
CA ARG A 188 32.49 7.01 -0.89
C ARG A 188 32.98 8.37 -1.40
N GLU A 189 32.24 9.01 -2.29
CA GLU A 189 32.59 10.35 -2.79
C GLU A 189 32.67 11.39 -1.66
N GLN A 190 31.78 11.32 -0.67
CA GLN A 190 31.84 12.19 0.51
C GLN A 190 33.07 11.92 1.37
N ALA A 191 33.39 10.64 1.62
CA ALA A 191 34.59 10.27 2.36
C ALA A 191 35.86 10.73 1.64
N GLU A 192 35.95 10.54 0.32
CA GLU A 192 37.07 11.02 -0.49
C GLU A 192 37.23 12.56 -0.40
N ARG A 193 36.13 13.31 -0.47
CA ARG A 193 36.16 14.78 -0.30
C ARG A 193 36.59 15.20 1.10
N LEU A 194 36.14 14.49 2.14
CA LEU A 194 36.55 14.77 3.51
C LEU A 194 38.05 14.50 3.67
N ASP A 195 38.55 13.36 3.19
CA ASP A 195 39.97 13.05 3.21
C ASP A 195 40.81 14.10 2.45
N GLU A 196 40.32 14.61 1.31
CA GLU A 196 40.98 15.70 0.57
C GLU A 196 41.05 16.99 1.41
N VAL A 197 39.95 17.40 2.02
CA VAL A 197 39.89 18.58 2.89
C VAL A 197 40.81 18.41 4.11
N GLU A 198 40.81 17.24 4.74
CA GLU A 198 41.69 16.93 5.87
C GLU A 198 43.16 16.98 5.48
N ARG A 199 43.53 16.49 4.29
CA ARG A 199 44.91 16.59 3.77
C ARG A 199 45.30 18.05 3.52
N GLU A 200 44.42 18.84 2.89
CA GLU A 200 44.68 20.27 2.68
C GLU A 200 44.84 21.02 4.01
N GLU A 201 43.98 20.75 4.99
CA GLU A 201 44.05 21.34 6.31
C GLU A 201 45.35 20.94 7.04
N ALA A 202 45.72 19.65 7.00
CA ALA A 202 46.97 19.16 7.57
C ALA A 202 48.19 19.87 6.95
N VAL A 203 48.21 20.08 5.64
CA VAL A 203 49.27 20.84 4.96
C VAL A 203 49.30 22.30 5.41
N ARG A 204 48.14 22.97 5.53
CA ARG A 204 48.05 24.36 6.01
C ARG A 204 48.52 24.48 7.46
N LEU A 205 48.10 23.57 8.34
CA LEU A 205 48.51 23.52 9.74
C LEU A 205 50.01 23.27 9.87
N ALA A 206 50.57 22.34 9.10
CA ALA A 206 52.01 22.09 9.08
C ALA A 206 52.81 23.33 8.63
N ALA A 207 52.33 24.04 7.60
CA ALA A 207 52.95 25.27 7.12
C ALA A 207 52.87 26.41 8.16
N LEU A 208 51.73 26.57 8.85
CA LEU A 208 51.59 27.54 9.93
C LEU A 208 52.51 27.21 11.11
N HIS A 209 52.57 25.94 11.51
CA HIS A 209 53.45 25.48 12.57
C HIS A 209 54.93 25.71 12.22
N ALA A 210 55.34 25.43 10.98
CA ALA A 210 56.70 25.72 10.52
C ALA A 210 57.04 27.21 10.62
N ARG A 211 56.13 28.10 10.16
CA ARG A 211 56.30 29.56 10.30
C ARG A 211 56.37 30.01 11.75
N GLN A 212 55.57 29.41 12.63
CA GLN A 212 55.59 29.71 14.06
C GLN A 212 56.94 29.33 14.68
N VAL A 213 57.44 28.12 14.42
CA VAL A 213 58.75 27.66 14.89
C VAL A 213 59.87 28.56 14.37
N GLU A 214 59.83 28.97 13.09
CA GLU A 214 60.80 29.92 12.53
C GLU A 214 60.73 31.30 13.21
N ALA A 215 59.53 31.81 13.47
CA ALA A 215 59.32 33.09 14.14
C ALA A 215 59.76 33.05 15.61
N GLU A 216 59.47 31.96 16.33
CA GLU A 216 59.94 31.71 17.69
C GLU A 216 61.47 31.65 17.73
N ALA A 217 62.10 30.89 16.84
CA ALA A 217 63.56 30.83 16.75
C ALA A 217 64.19 32.20 16.40
N ALA A 218 63.55 32.99 15.54
CA ALA A 218 64.00 34.36 15.24
C ALA A 218 63.85 35.29 16.44
N ALA A 219 62.74 35.21 17.17
CA ALA A 219 62.50 35.97 18.39
C ALA A 219 63.50 35.60 19.51
N GLU A 220 63.80 34.32 19.68
CA GLU A 220 64.81 33.84 20.64
C GLU A 220 66.21 34.35 20.30
N ARG A 221 66.60 34.33 19.02
CA ARG A 221 67.88 34.92 18.56
C ARG A 221 67.94 36.41 18.85
N LEU A 222 66.91 37.18 18.48
CA LEU A 222 66.82 38.61 18.75
C LEU A 222 66.87 38.91 20.25
N LEU A 223 66.21 38.09 21.08
CA LEU A 223 66.25 38.23 22.53
C LEU A 223 67.64 37.92 23.10
N ALA A 224 68.33 36.89 22.58
CA ALA A 224 69.70 36.57 22.98
C ALA A 224 70.67 37.69 22.59
N GLU A 225 70.56 38.23 21.37
CA GLU A 225 71.32 39.39 20.91
C GLU A 225 71.05 40.62 21.79
N ALA A 226 69.78 40.94 22.06
CA ALA A 226 69.42 42.06 22.93
C ALA A 226 69.95 41.89 24.36
N ARG A 227 69.91 40.66 24.92
CA ARG A 227 70.51 40.33 26.23
C ARG A 227 72.02 40.52 26.22
N GLN A 228 72.70 40.12 25.14
CA GLN A 228 74.14 40.32 25.00
C GLN A 228 74.49 41.80 24.91
N VAL A 229 73.81 42.57 24.05
CA VAL A 229 74.00 44.03 23.94
C VAL A 229 73.74 44.72 25.29
N PHE A 230 72.72 44.28 26.03
CA PHE A 230 72.44 44.78 27.37
C PHE A 230 73.58 44.45 28.35
N ALA A 231 74.07 43.21 28.34
CA ALA A 231 75.19 42.78 29.19
C ALA A 231 76.49 43.56 28.86
N ASP A 232 76.81 43.73 27.59
CA ASP A 232 77.96 44.50 27.11
C ASP A 232 77.84 45.97 27.53
N ALA A 233 76.63 46.55 27.41
CA ALA A 233 76.35 47.92 27.85
C ALA A 233 76.50 48.06 29.38
N GLU A 234 75.98 47.12 30.15
CA GLU A 234 76.11 47.07 31.61
C GLU A 234 77.58 46.96 32.03
N GLU A 235 78.36 46.09 31.39
CA GLU A 235 79.79 45.95 31.64
C GLU A 235 80.55 47.24 31.27
N SER A 236 80.24 47.86 30.13
CA SER A 236 80.83 49.14 29.73
C SER A 236 80.49 50.27 30.71
N ALA A 237 79.29 50.25 31.30
CA ALA A 237 78.85 51.21 32.30
C ALA A 237 79.57 50.97 33.64
N ARG A 238 79.76 49.70 34.04
CA ARG A 238 80.58 49.32 35.20
C ARG A 238 82.03 49.76 35.02
N ARG A 239 82.67 49.44 33.88
CA ARG A 239 84.04 49.88 33.57
C ARG A 239 84.16 51.41 33.60
N ARG A 240 83.24 52.14 32.96
CA ARG A 240 83.23 53.61 33.01
C ARG A 240 83.05 54.16 34.43
N ALA A 241 82.22 53.52 35.26
CA ALA A 241 82.05 53.89 36.65
C ALA A 241 83.31 53.59 37.49
N GLU A 242 83.99 52.48 37.23
CA GLU A 242 85.27 52.12 37.84
C GLU A 242 86.37 53.10 37.42
N GLU A 243 86.55 53.36 36.13
CA GLU A 243 87.50 54.37 35.63
C GLU A 243 87.19 55.77 36.19
N ALA A 244 85.92 56.15 36.31
CA ALA A 244 85.53 57.42 36.91
C ALA A 244 85.88 57.48 38.40
N ARG A 245 85.76 56.35 39.13
CA ARG A 245 86.20 56.23 40.53
C ARG A 245 87.72 56.31 40.64
N GLU A 246 88.47 55.58 39.81
CA GLU A 246 89.94 55.64 39.78
C GLU A 246 90.43 57.04 39.44
N ARG A 247 89.89 57.69 38.40
CA ARG A 247 90.21 59.09 38.06
C ARG A 247 89.85 60.05 39.20
N ALA A 248 88.74 59.83 39.89
CA ALA A 248 88.38 60.64 41.07
C ALA A 248 89.39 60.43 42.21
N GLU A 249 89.84 59.19 42.45
CA GLU A 249 90.89 58.88 43.43
C GLU A 249 92.24 59.49 43.04
N GLU A 250 92.65 59.42 41.77
CA GLU A 250 93.85 60.08 41.25
C GLU A 250 93.79 61.59 41.42
N VAL A 251 92.70 62.25 41.01
CA VAL A 251 92.53 63.70 41.18
C VAL A 251 92.55 64.09 42.65
N LEU A 252 91.94 63.28 43.53
CA LEU A 252 92.01 63.50 44.98
C LEU A 252 93.44 63.32 45.51
N ALA A 253 94.21 62.36 44.99
CA ALA A 253 95.62 62.16 45.35
C ALA A 253 96.50 63.32 44.85
N GLU A 254 96.34 63.77 43.59
CA GLU A 254 97.02 64.95 43.05
C GLU A 254 96.67 66.22 43.84
N ALA A 255 95.40 66.40 44.20
CA ALA A 255 94.95 67.50 45.04
C ALA A 255 95.61 67.45 46.43
N ARG A 256 95.78 66.25 47.02
CA ARG A 256 96.52 66.07 48.27
C ARG A 256 98.00 66.40 48.11
N VAL A 257 98.66 65.94 47.05
CA VAL A 257 100.07 66.26 46.77
C VAL A 257 100.27 67.76 46.54
N ARG A 258 99.36 68.42 45.80
CA ARG A 258 99.36 69.89 45.66
C ARG A 258 99.12 70.58 46.99
N ALA A 259 98.17 70.12 47.80
CA ALA A 259 97.91 70.67 49.13
C ALA A 259 99.13 70.52 50.04
N GLU A 260 99.81 69.38 50.02
CA GLU A 260 101.07 69.16 50.73
C GLU A 260 102.21 70.02 50.18
N GLY A 261 102.29 70.21 48.86
CA GLY A 261 103.26 71.10 48.22
C GLY A 261 103.08 72.55 48.65
N VAL A 262 101.84 73.04 48.64
CA VAL A 262 101.48 74.37 49.15
C VAL A 262 101.77 74.47 50.65
N ALA A 263 101.51 73.42 51.44
CA ALA A 263 101.83 73.39 52.87
C ALA A 263 103.35 73.46 53.12
N ARG A 264 104.16 72.71 52.34
CA ARG A 264 105.63 72.75 52.44
C ARG A 264 106.20 74.08 51.95
N GLU A 265 105.63 74.67 50.91
CA GLU A 265 106.02 75.97 50.37
C GLU A 265 105.66 77.11 51.33
N THR A 266 104.49 77.04 51.97
CA THR A 266 104.13 77.97 53.06
C THR A 266 105.02 77.79 54.28
N GLU A 267 105.36 76.56 54.69
CA GLU A 267 106.36 76.32 55.73
C GLU A 267 107.75 76.86 55.38
N ARG A 268 108.19 76.72 54.13
CA ARG A 268 109.48 77.23 53.66
C ARG A 268 109.50 78.76 53.65
N VAL A 269 108.44 79.42 53.19
CA VAL A 269 108.30 80.88 53.27
C VAL A 269 108.30 81.36 54.72
N LEU A 270 107.67 80.61 55.64
CA LEU A 270 107.73 80.91 57.07
C LEU A 270 109.14 80.73 57.66
N ARG A 271 109.91 79.71 57.22
CA ARG A 271 111.33 79.54 57.61
C ARG A 271 112.23 80.63 57.05
N ASP A 272 112.11 80.98 55.77
CA ASP A 272 112.87 82.08 55.15
C ASP A 272 112.58 83.43 55.82
N HIS A 273 111.35 83.65 56.32
CA HIS A 273 111.01 84.82 57.11
C HIS A 273 111.57 84.77 58.54
N ALA A 274 111.70 83.58 59.14
CA ALA A 274 112.36 83.40 60.43
C ALA A 274 113.88 83.61 60.33
N GLU A 275 114.53 83.09 59.29
CA GLU A 275 115.97 83.27 59.04
C GLU A 275 116.32 84.74 58.74
N ARG A 276 115.51 85.46 57.94
CA ARG A 276 115.68 86.92 57.75
C ARG A 276 115.52 87.72 59.04
N ARG A 277 114.72 87.23 59.99
CA ARG A 277 114.56 87.85 61.31
C ARG A 277 115.79 87.58 62.20
N GLU A 278 116.36 86.39 62.11
CA GLU A 278 117.55 85.96 62.85
C GLU A 278 118.84 86.64 62.34
N ASP A 279 118.97 86.84 61.02
CA ASP A 279 120.09 87.58 60.42
C ASP A 279 120.09 89.08 60.79
N VAL A 280 118.91 89.71 60.85
CA VAL A 280 118.77 91.11 61.32
C VAL A 280 119.09 91.23 62.81
N GLN A 281 118.71 90.24 63.62
CA GLN A 281 119.02 90.19 65.06
C GLN A 281 120.54 90.04 65.28
N THR A 282 121.20 89.17 64.51
CA THR A 282 122.64 88.87 64.60
C THR A 282 123.50 90.06 64.15
N HIS A 283 123.05 90.84 63.16
CA HIS A 283 123.73 92.09 62.76
C HIS A 283 123.60 93.19 63.82
N MET A 284 122.45 93.27 64.51
CA MET A 284 122.27 94.22 65.62
C MET A 284 123.11 93.85 66.85
N ASP A 285 123.26 92.55 67.15
CA ASP A 285 124.14 92.06 68.22
C ASP A 285 125.63 92.32 67.90
N HIS A 286 126.04 92.27 66.63
CA HIS A 286 127.42 92.54 66.20
C HIS A 286 127.78 94.04 66.25
N VAL A 287 126.82 94.93 65.99
CA VAL A 287 126.97 96.38 66.15
C VAL A 287 127.00 96.77 67.64
N CYS A 288 126.18 96.14 68.48
CA CYS A 288 126.19 96.33 69.94
C CYS A 288 127.48 95.77 70.61
N ALA A 289 128.03 94.66 70.09
CA ALA A 289 129.30 94.09 70.58
C ALA A 289 130.54 94.91 70.17
N SER A 290 130.50 95.60 69.03
CA SER A 290 131.64 96.39 68.51
C SER A 290 131.70 97.81 69.10
N LEU A 291 130.55 98.40 69.48
CA LEU A 291 130.51 99.66 70.23
C LEU A 291 130.89 99.51 71.72
N SER A 292 130.87 98.28 72.26
CA SER A 292 131.28 97.98 73.65
C SER A 292 132.81 97.81 73.84
N ALA A 293 133.60 97.84 72.77
CA ALA A 293 135.05 97.56 72.83
C ALA A 293 135.95 98.82 72.89
N LEU A 294 135.42 100.05 72.81
CA LEU A 294 136.25 101.25 72.68
C LEU A 294 136.12 102.34 73.77
N THR A 295 135.32 102.20 74.84
CA THR A 295 135.33 103.18 75.95
C THR A 295 134.67 102.64 77.23
N GLY A 296 135.33 102.22 78.30
CA GLY A 296 136.65 101.59 78.44
C GLY A 296 136.42 100.37 79.35
N ARG A 297 135.79 99.33 78.77
CA ARG A 297 134.92 98.34 79.44
C ARG A 297 133.96 98.99 80.46
N ALA A 298 132.94 99.66 79.95
CA ALA A 298 131.75 100.09 80.69
C ALA A 298 130.54 99.36 80.08
N VAL A 299 129.59 98.72 80.78
CA VAL A 299 128.79 99.01 82.00
C VAL A 299 127.58 99.90 81.71
N GLU A 300 126.41 99.26 81.55
CA GLU A 300 125.07 99.53 82.14
C GLU A 300 124.04 98.53 81.59
#